data_AF-X1QC13-F1
#
_entry.id   AF-X1QC13-F1
#
_cell.length_a   1.000
_cell.length_b   1.000
_cell.length_c   1.000
_cell.angle_alpha   90.00
_cell.angle_beta   90.00
_cell.angle_gamma   90.00
#
_symmetry.space_group_name_H-M   'P 1'
#
loop_
_entity.id
_entity.type
_entity.pdbx_description
1 polymer ?
#
loop_
_entity_poly.entity_id
_entity_poly.type
_entity_poly.pdbx_seq_one_letter_code
_entity_poly.pdbx_strand_id
1 'polypeptide(L)'
;MATGSGKTFTAITSIYRLLKFADAKRVLFLVDTKNLGEQAEQEFMGYMPSDDNRKFTELYNVRRLNSRYVPPDSQVCISTIQRMYSILKGEELDEAAEQFNPHEYVEMGRHREVEYNEKVPPEFFDFIVIDECHRSIYNLWKQVLDYFDAFYIGLTATPDKRTFGFFNENVVSEYRHEEAVADGV
;
A
#
# COMPACT_ATOMS: atom_id res chain seq x y z
N MET A 1 1.62 -7.80 12.98
CA MET A 1 2.84 -7.26 13.62
C MET A 1 2.46 -6.15 14.59
N ALA A 2 2.93 -6.17 15.84
CA ALA A 2 2.65 -5.12 16.83
C ALA A 2 3.03 -3.71 16.31
N THR A 3 2.30 -2.67 16.72
CA THR A 3 2.65 -1.27 16.38
C THR A 3 4.03 -0.92 16.93
N GLY A 4 4.89 -0.30 16.12
CA GLY A 4 6.27 0.03 16.49
C GLY A 4 7.32 -1.05 16.17
N SER A 5 6.91 -2.26 15.79
CA SER A 5 7.83 -3.40 15.52
C SER A 5 8.49 -3.41 14.13
N GLY A 6 8.60 -2.26 13.44
CA GLY A 6 9.27 -2.18 12.13
C GLY A 6 8.45 -2.70 10.94
N LYS A 7 7.12 -2.50 10.93
CA LYS A 7 6.23 -2.88 9.81
C LYS A 7 6.67 -2.28 8.48
N THR A 8 6.86 -0.97 8.43
CA THR A 8 7.23 -0.27 7.20
C THR A 8 8.61 -0.70 6.72
N PHE A 9 9.60 -0.84 7.62
CA PHE A 9 10.90 -1.42 7.29
C PHE A 9 10.80 -2.83 6.69
N THR A 10 9.95 -3.68 7.27
CA THR A 10 9.68 -5.03 6.77
C THR A 10 9.02 -5.00 5.39
N ALA A 11 8.08 -4.08 5.18
CA ALA A 11 7.44 -3.89 3.89
C ALA A 11 8.43 -3.44 2.82
N ILE A 12 9.23 -2.40 3.10
CA ILE A 12 10.27 -1.90 2.18
C ILE A 12 11.30 -2.99 1.87
N THR A 13 11.73 -3.75 2.89
CA THR A 13 12.64 -4.89 2.70
C THR A 13 12.03 -5.97 1.82
N SER A 14 10.74 -6.27 2.00
CA SER A 14 10.02 -7.24 1.18
C SER A 14 9.92 -6.77 -0.27
N ILE A 15 9.58 -5.50 -0.49
CA ILE A 15 9.52 -4.88 -1.83
C ILE A 15 10.89 -4.91 -2.50
N TYR A 16 11.95 -4.56 -1.78
CA TYR A 16 13.33 -4.64 -2.30
C TYR A 16 13.63 -6.05 -2.83
N ARG A 17 13.28 -7.07 -2.04
CA ARG A 17 13.52 -8.47 -2.42
C ARG A 17 12.67 -8.90 -3.62
N LEU A 18 11.42 -8.45 -3.71
CA LEU A 18 10.56 -8.70 -4.86
C LEU A 18 11.16 -8.10 -6.15
N LEU A 19 11.58 -6.84 -6.10
CA LEU A 19 12.20 -6.16 -7.23
C LEU A 19 13.53 -6.81 -7.65
N LYS A 20 14.38 -7.17 -6.68
CA LYS A 20 15.74 -7.68 -6.95
C LYS A 20 15.77 -9.16 -7.33
N PHE A 21 14.96 -9.99 -6.68
CA PHE A 21 15.09 -11.46 -6.75
C PHE A 21 13.87 -12.17 -7.34
N ALA A 22 12.73 -11.49 -7.45
CA ALA A 22 11.49 -12.08 -7.98
C ALA A 22 11.04 -11.43 -9.31
N ASP A 23 11.89 -10.60 -9.92
CA ASP A 23 11.64 -9.89 -11.18
C ASP A 23 10.38 -9.00 -11.18
N ALA A 24 9.90 -8.59 -10.00
CA ALA A 24 8.81 -7.63 -9.90
C ALA A 24 9.20 -6.31 -10.57
N LYS A 25 8.30 -5.72 -11.35
CA LYS A 25 8.53 -4.49 -12.10
C LYS A 25 7.88 -3.29 -11.43
N ARG A 26 6.65 -3.45 -10.93
CA ARG A 26 5.84 -2.36 -10.40
C ARG A 26 5.08 -2.78 -9.15
N VAL A 27 5.29 -2.03 -8.08
CA VAL A 27 4.65 -2.24 -6.78
C VAL A 27 3.85 -0.99 -6.41
N LEU A 28 2.59 -1.19 -6.01
CA LEU A 28 1.79 -0.15 -5.37
C LEU A 28 1.87 -0.33 -3.85
N PHE A 29 2.33 0.70 -3.14
CA PHE A 29 2.32 0.77 -1.69
C PHE A 29 1.13 1.65 -1.25
N LEU A 30 0.07 1.01 -0.77
CA LEU A 30 -1.16 1.66 -0.32
C LEU A 30 -1.11 1.99 1.16
N VAL A 31 -1.54 3.21 1.49
CA VAL A 31 -1.67 3.74 2.85
C VAL A 31 -3.06 4.36 3.04
N ASP A 32 -3.47 4.56 4.30
CA ASP A 32 -4.79 5.14 4.60
C ASP A 32 -4.84 6.67 4.43
N THR A 33 -3.74 7.38 4.72
CA THR A 33 -3.72 8.85 4.78
C THR A 33 -2.49 9.45 4.12
N LYS A 34 -2.61 10.72 3.70
CA LYS A 34 -1.51 11.47 3.09
C LYS A 34 -0.27 11.52 3.98
N ASN A 35 -0.45 11.73 5.29
CA ASN A 35 0.65 11.79 6.26
C ASN A 35 1.39 10.45 6.34
N LEU A 36 0.66 9.33 6.34
CA LEU A 36 1.29 7.99 6.27
C LEU A 36 2.04 7.79 4.95
N GLY A 37 1.53 8.32 3.85
CA GLY A 37 2.22 8.28 2.56
C GLY A 37 3.51 9.09 2.54
N GLU A 38 3.51 10.28 3.16
CA GLU A 38 4.70 11.12 3.33
C GLU A 38 5.73 10.44 4.23
N GLN A 39 5.30 9.81 5.32
CA GLN A 39 6.18 9.02 6.19
C GLN A 39 6.79 7.84 5.44
N ALA A 40 5.98 7.06 4.72
CA ALA A 40 6.47 5.96 3.90
C ALA A 40 7.49 6.44 2.87
N GLU A 41 7.23 7.56 2.18
CA GLU A 41 8.17 8.15 1.22
C GLU A 41 9.53 8.49 1.88
N GLN A 42 9.52 9.08 3.08
CA GLN A 42 10.76 9.33 3.82
C GLN A 42 11.48 8.05 4.23
N GLU A 43 10.75 7.01 4.63
CA GLU A 43 11.34 5.72 4.97
C GLU A 43 11.98 5.02 3.76
N PHE A 44 11.34 5.05 2.58
CA PHE A 44 11.93 4.56 1.34
C PHE A 44 13.22 5.33 0.99
N MET A 45 13.24 6.67 1.16
CA MET A 45 14.43 7.50 0.94
C MET A 45 15.57 7.21 1.94
N GLY A 46 15.22 6.80 3.16
CA GLY A 46 16.18 6.47 4.21
C GLY A 46 16.70 5.03 4.14
N TYR A 47 15.96 4.12 3.48
CA TYR A 47 16.27 2.70 3.47
C TYR A 47 17.53 2.38 2.66
N MET A 48 18.42 1.60 3.28
CA MET A 48 19.59 1.00 2.64
C MET A 48 19.47 -0.52 2.77
N PRO A 49 19.43 -1.28 1.65
CA PRO A 49 19.45 -2.73 1.70
C PRO A 49 20.72 -3.24 2.40
N SER A 50 20.63 -4.38 3.08
CA SER A 50 21.80 -4.96 3.79
C SER A 50 22.88 -5.51 2.87
N ASP A 51 22.57 -5.69 1.59
CA ASP A 51 23.42 -6.28 0.55
C ASP A 51 23.76 -5.31 -0.60
N ASP A 52 23.50 -4.00 -0.43
CA ASP A 52 23.90 -2.95 -1.38
C ASP A 52 24.29 -1.67 -0.60
N ASN A 53 25.30 -0.94 -1.08
CA ASN A 53 25.80 0.27 -0.43
C ASN A 53 25.04 1.54 -0.86
N ARG A 54 24.06 1.41 -1.75
CA ARG A 54 23.20 2.50 -2.24
C ARG A 54 21.86 2.46 -1.53
N LYS A 55 21.24 3.62 -1.37
CA LYS A 55 19.86 3.72 -0.85
C LYS A 55 18.87 3.13 -1.85
N PHE A 56 17.70 2.72 -1.36
CA PHE A 56 16.62 2.17 -2.20
C PHE A 56 16.31 3.08 -3.39
N THR A 57 16.18 4.38 -3.16
CA THR A 57 15.82 5.38 -4.18
C THR A 57 16.93 5.67 -5.19
N GLU A 58 18.15 5.17 -4.95
CA GLU A 58 19.24 5.18 -5.93
C GLU A 58 19.22 3.93 -6.83
N LEU A 59 18.46 2.89 -6.43
CA LEU A 59 18.30 1.64 -7.17
C LEU A 59 17.00 1.63 -7.99
N TYR A 60 15.94 2.17 -7.41
CA TYR A 60 14.58 2.09 -7.93
C TYR A 60 13.88 3.45 -7.80
N ASN A 61 13.11 3.80 -8.81
CA ASN A 61 12.28 4.99 -8.80
C ASN A 61 11.08 4.77 -7.87
N VAL A 62 11.00 5.60 -6.84
CA VAL A 62 9.88 5.65 -5.90
C VAL A 62 9.13 6.95 -6.12
N ARG A 63 7.81 6.88 -6.31
CA ARG A 63 6.98 8.06 -6.47
C ARG A 63 5.73 8.03 -5.63
N ARG A 64 5.55 9.04 -4.78
CA ARG A 64 4.26 9.31 -4.15
C ARG A 64 3.32 10.02 -5.13
N LEU A 65 2.11 9.49 -5.25
CA LEU A 65 1.08 10.03 -6.13
C LEU A 65 0.35 11.18 -5.44
N ASN A 66 0.41 12.36 -6.07
CA ASN A 66 -0.26 13.58 -5.62
C ASN A 66 -1.14 14.20 -6.72
N SER A 67 -1.31 13.49 -7.83
CA SER A 67 -2.12 13.88 -8.98
C SER A 67 -2.65 12.62 -9.67
N ARG A 68 -3.41 12.80 -10.77
CA ARG A 68 -3.91 11.66 -11.56
C ARG A 68 -2.82 10.95 -12.40
N TYR A 69 -1.61 11.50 -12.46
CA TYR A 69 -0.53 10.93 -13.26
C TYR A 69 0.24 9.87 -12.47
N VAL A 70 0.27 8.64 -13.01
CA VAL A 70 1.10 7.54 -12.52
C VAL A 70 2.29 7.37 -13.47
N PRO A 71 3.53 7.61 -13.03
CA PRO A 71 4.68 7.48 -13.92
C PRO A 71 4.94 6.01 -14.29
N PRO A 72 5.04 5.66 -15.58
CA PRO A 72 5.21 4.27 -16.02
C PRO A 72 6.60 3.69 -15.70
N ASP A 73 7.57 4.55 -15.39
CA ASP A 73 8.96 4.22 -15.07
C ASP A 73 9.24 4.13 -13.56
N SER A 74 8.21 4.30 -12.72
CA SER A 74 8.32 4.11 -11.27
C SER A 74 8.15 2.64 -10.90
N GLN A 75 9.15 2.05 -10.25
CA GLN A 75 9.04 0.69 -9.72
C GLN A 75 8.18 0.62 -8.45
N VAL A 76 8.12 1.71 -7.68
CA VAL A 76 7.26 1.82 -6.50
C VAL A 76 6.41 3.08 -6.59
N CYS A 77 5.10 2.91 -6.56
CA CYS A 77 4.15 4.01 -6.41
C CYS A 77 3.59 3.99 -4.99
N ILE A 78 3.68 5.10 -4.27
CA ILE A 78 3.05 5.27 -2.94
C ILE A 78 1.75 6.05 -3.14
N SER A 79 0.63 5.53 -2.65
CA SER A 79 -0.65 6.21 -2.80
C SER A 79 -1.57 5.97 -1.61
N THR A 80 -2.43 6.95 -1.34
CA THR A 80 -3.64 6.67 -0.55
C THR A 80 -4.64 5.87 -1.40
N ILE A 81 -5.52 5.11 -0.76
CA ILE A 81 -6.57 4.36 -1.49
C ILE A 81 -7.60 5.31 -2.11
N GLN A 82 -7.84 6.46 -1.48
CA GLN A 82 -8.69 7.55 -1.98
C GLN A 82 -8.12 8.12 -3.28
N ARG A 83 -6.81 8.39 -3.34
CA ARG A 83 -6.13 8.89 -4.53
C ARG A 83 -6.15 7.87 -5.67
N MET A 84 -5.93 6.59 -5.38
CA MET A 84 -6.05 5.54 -6.40
C MET A 84 -7.47 5.40 -6.93
N TYR A 85 -8.47 5.44 -6.05
CA TYR A 85 -9.88 5.45 -6.46
C TYR A 85 -10.17 6.63 -7.40
N SER A 86 -9.74 7.84 -7.05
CA SER A 86 -9.89 9.04 -7.89
C SER A 86 -9.16 8.90 -9.25
N ILE A 87 -7.97 8.32 -9.28
CA ILE A 87 -7.23 8.01 -10.52
C ILE A 87 -8.06 7.09 -11.42
N LEU A 88 -8.62 6.02 -10.88
CA LEU A 88 -9.42 5.05 -11.65
C LEU A 88 -10.77 5.62 -12.08
N LYS A 89 -11.34 6.56 -11.30
CA LYS A 89 -12.53 7.34 -11.70
C LYS A 89 -12.24 8.43 -12.73
N GLY A 90 -10.97 8.82 -12.90
CA GLY A 90 -10.59 9.96 -13.72
C GLY A 90 -11.02 11.31 -13.14
N GLU A 91 -11.44 11.37 -11.88
CA GLU A 91 -11.89 12.58 -11.18
C GLU A 91 -10.72 13.19 -10.39
N GLU A 92 -10.66 14.52 -10.26
CA GLU A 92 -9.69 15.17 -9.37
C GLU A 92 -10.10 14.97 -7.90
N LEU A 93 -9.11 14.81 -7.03
CA LEU A 93 -9.31 14.67 -5.59
C LEU A 93 -8.70 15.85 -4.84
N ASP A 94 -9.53 16.50 -4.02
CA ASP A 94 -9.07 17.48 -3.03
C ASP A 94 -8.14 16.80 -2.03
N GLU A 95 -6.95 17.36 -1.82
CA GLU A 95 -5.97 16.83 -0.86
C GLU A 95 -6.52 16.73 0.57
N ALA A 96 -7.51 17.55 0.94
CA ALA A 96 -8.17 17.46 2.24
C ALA A 96 -8.85 16.10 2.47
N ALA A 97 -9.34 15.45 1.41
CA ALA A 97 -9.98 14.14 1.51
C ALA A 97 -9.00 13.02 1.89
N GLU A 98 -7.70 13.22 1.64
CA GLU A 98 -6.64 12.25 1.98
C GLU A 98 -6.15 12.38 3.44
N GLN A 99 -6.71 13.31 4.21
CA GLN A 99 -6.36 13.47 5.63
C GLN A 99 -7.14 12.52 6.54
N PHE A 100 -8.30 12.04 6.08
CA PHE A 100 -9.21 11.21 6.88
C PHE A 100 -9.03 9.72 6.61
N ASN A 101 -9.29 8.90 7.62
CA ASN A 101 -9.19 7.46 7.50
C ASN A 101 -10.30 6.91 6.57
N PRO A 102 -9.97 6.08 5.56
CA PRO A 102 -10.95 5.48 4.66
C PRO A 102 -12.05 4.68 5.38
N HIS A 103 -11.74 4.08 6.54
CA HIS A 103 -12.68 3.31 7.35
C HIS A 103 -13.71 4.19 8.07
N GLU A 104 -13.39 5.47 8.33
CA GLU A 104 -14.32 6.44 8.93
C GLU A 104 -15.23 7.08 7.88
N TYR A 105 -14.96 6.84 6.60
CA TYR A 105 -15.76 7.37 5.51
C TYR A 105 -17.14 6.69 5.48
N VAL A 106 -18.17 7.43 5.91
CA VAL A 106 -19.57 7.02 5.80
C VAL A 106 -20.14 7.68 4.54
N GLU A 107 -20.35 6.87 3.51
CA GLU A 107 -20.80 7.36 2.21
C GLU A 107 -22.32 7.64 2.22
N MET A 108 -22.71 8.88 1.92
CA MET A 108 -24.11 9.26 1.69
C MET A 108 -24.34 9.39 0.18
N GLY A 109 -24.80 8.34 -0.50
CA GLY A 109 -25.13 8.41 -1.92
C GLY A 109 -25.09 7.07 -2.67
N ARG A 110 -25.26 7.12 -4.00
CA ARG A 110 -25.05 5.97 -4.89
C ARG A 110 -23.54 5.83 -5.16
N HIS A 111 -22.98 4.68 -4.82
CA HIS A 111 -21.63 4.28 -5.22
C HIS A 111 -21.46 4.46 -6.73
N ARG A 112 -20.40 5.16 -7.14
CA ARG A 112 -19.93 5.12 -8.53
C ARG A 112 -18.80 4.10 -8.60
N GLU A 113 -18.88 3.17 -9.53
CA GLU A 113 -17.86 2.14 -9.65
C GLU A 113 -16.56 2.71 -10.24
N VAL A 114 -15.41 2.10 -9.90
CA VAL A 114 -14.14 2.40 -10.59
C VAL A 114 -14.28 2.09 -12.08
N GLU A 115 -13.53 2.80 -12.92
CA GLU A 115 -13.60 2.66 -14.38
C GLU A 115 -12.27 2.18 -14.95
N TYR A 116 -12.32 1.57 -16.14
CA TYR A 116 -11.11 1.21 -16.87
C TYR A 116 -10.27 2.45 -17.20
N ASN A 117 -9.01 2.42 -16.79
CA ASN A 117 -8.06 3.49 -17.06
C ASN A 117 -6.93 2.97 -17.95
N GLU A 118 -6.91 3.38 -19.22
CA GLU A 118 -5.89 2.95 -20.20
C GLU A 118 -4.45 3.27 -19.76
N LYS A 119 -4.24 4.32 -18.97
CA LYS A 119 -2.90 4.70 -18.47
C LYS A 119 -2.46 3.86 -17.29
N VAL A 120 -3.40 3.27 -16.57
CA VAL A 120 -3.20 2.43 -15.40
C VAL A 120 -4.07 1.19 -15.55
N PRO A 121 -3.78 0.32 -16.54
CA PRO A 121 -4.60 -0.87 -16.80
C PRO A 121 -4.55 -1.87 -15.62
N PRO A 122 -5.45 -2.86 -15.57
CA PRO A 122 -5.50 -3.86 -14.50
C PRO A 122 -4.16 -4.55 -14.18
N GLU A 123 -3.33 -4.80 -15.19
CA GLU A 123 -2.02 -5.44 -15.10
C GLU A 123 -0.86 -4.45 -14.82
N PHE A 124 -1.17 -3.20 -14.47
CA PHE A 124 -0.14 -2.19 -14.27
C PHE A 124 0.77 -2.50 -13.07
N PHE A 125 0.23 -3.03 -11.97
CA PHE A 125 1.04 -3.40 -10.80
C PHE A 125 1.15 -4.91 -10.69
N ASP A 126 2.34 -5.42 -10.38
CA ASP A 126 2.54 -6.86 -10.12
C ASP A 126 2.16 -7.20 -8.67
N PHE A 127 2.44 -6.27 -7.75
CA PHE A 127 2.14 -6.40 -6.32
C PHE A 127 1.48 -5.14 -5.76
N ILE A 128 0.53 -5.35 -4.85
CA ILE A 128 -0.03 -4.29 -4.02
C ILE A 128 0.26 -4.62 -2.55
N VAL A 129 1.06 -3.77 -1.92
CA VAL A 129 1.36 -3.83 -0.50
C VAL A 129 0.42 -2.86 0.21
N ILE A 130 -0.39 -3.36 1.14
CA ILE A 130 -1.45 -2.59 1.81
C ILE A 130 -1.10 -2.43 3.28
N ASP A 131 -0.70 -1.22 3.66
CA ASP A 131 -0.49 -0.88 5.08
C ASP A 131 -1.83 -0.70 5.80
N GLU A 132 -1.87 -1.10 7.06
CA GLU A 132 -3.07 -1.23 7.88
C GLU A 132 -4.29 -1.80 7.14
N CYS A 133 -4.08 -2.92 6.43
CA CYS A 133 -5.02 -3.48 5.46
C CYS A 133 -6.45 -3.66 5.99
N HIS A 134 -6.64 -3.97 7.27
CA HIS A 134 -7.96 -4.10 7.92
C HIS A 134 -8.90 -2.88 7.73
N ARG A 135 -8.38 -1.70 7.37
CA ARG A 135 -9.16 -0.48 7.17
C ARG A 135 -9.63 -0.25 5.74
N SER A 136 -8.90 -0.81 4.77
CA SER A 136 -8.96 -0.38 3.38
C SER A 136 -9.37 -1.49 2.39
N ILE A 137 -9.61 -2.71 2.88
CA ILE A 137 -9.98 -3.88 2.06
C ILE A 137 -11.50 -4.13 1.91
N TYR A 138 -12.36 -3.17 2.29
CA TYR A 138 -13.83 -3.33 2.24
C TYR A 138 -14.55 -2.14 1.59
N ASN A 139 -15.87 -2.32 1.39
CA ASN A 139 -16.81 -1.29 0.94
C ASN A 139 -16.35 -0.62 -0.36
N LEU A 140 -16.49 0.71 -0.45
CA LEU A 140 -16.10 1.53 -1.60
C LEU A 140 -14.68 1.22 -2.07
N TRP A 141 -13.75 1.07 -1.13
CA TRP A 141 -12.32 0.95 -1.40
C TRP A 141 -11.90 -0.40 -1.96
N LYS A 142 -12.67 -1.46 -1.66
CA LYS A 142 -12.42 -2.80 -2.21
C LYS A 142 -12.36 -2.80 -3.73
N GLN A 143 -13.12 -1.91 -4.38
CA GLN A 143 -13.15 -1.79 -5.84
C GLN A 143 -11.79 -1.39 -6.44
N VAL A 144 -10.98 -0.61 -5.71
CA VAL A 144 -9.61 -0.28 -6.14
C VAL A 144 -8.75 -1.53 -6.17
N LEU A 145 -8.90 -2.40 -5.17
CA LEU A 145 -8.17 -3.65 -5.10
C LEU A 145 -8.65 -4.57 -6.22
N ASP A 146 -9.96 -4.82 -6.31
CA ASP A 146 -10.59 -5.70 -7.30
C ASP A 146 -10.30 -5.30 -8.76
N TYR A 147 -9.93 -4.04 -9.01
CA TYR A 147 -9.54 -3.55 -10.33
C TYR A 147 -8.23 -4.16 -10.84
N PHE A 148 -7.26 -4.38 -9.95
CA PHE A 148 -5.91 -4.79 -10.34
C PHE A 148 -5.74 -6.31 -10.33
N ASP A 149 -5.16 -6.84 -11.40
CA ASP A 149 -4.67 -8.22 -11.48
C ASP A 149 -3.26 -8.30 -10.89
N ALA A 150 -3.20 -8.26 -9.56
CA ALA A 150 -1.95 -8.16 -8.80
C ALA A 150 -1.97 -9.04 -7.55
N PHE A 151 -0.78 -9.41 -7.06
CA PHE A 151 -0.67 -10.10 -5.77
C PHE A 151 -0.80 -9.12 -4.60
N TYR A 152 -1.62 -9.45 -3.61
CA TYR A 152 -1.82 -8.59 -2.44
C TYR A 152 -1.00 -9.05 -1.23
N ILE A 153 -0.31 -8.11 -0.59
CA ILE A 153 0.43 -8.30 0.65
C ILE A 153 -0.14 -7.32 1.68
N GLY A 154 -0.87 -7.83 2.66
CA GLY A 154 -1.44 -7.01 3.74
C GLY A 154 -0.54 -6.96 4.96
N LEU A 155 -0.35 -5.76 5.52
CA LEU A 155 0.27 -5.57 6.83
C LEU A 155 -0.77 -4.99 7.80
N THR A 156 -0.85 -5.54 9.00
CA THR A 156 -1.63 -4.94 10.07
C THR A 156 -1.20 -5.40 11.46
N ALA A 157 -1.48 -4.56 12.47
CA ALA A 157 -1.39 -4.92 13.88
C ALA A 157 -2.70 -5.45 14.46
N THR A 158 -3.83 -5.18 13.80
CA THR A 158 -5.18 -5.39 14.35
C THR A 158 -6.07 -6.09 13.34
N PRO A 159 -5.74 -7.33 12.92
CA PRO A 159 -6.57 -8.07 11.97
C PRO A 159 -7.93 -8.42 12.60
N ASP A 160 -8.98 -8.38 11.80
CA ASP A 160 -10.30 -8.89 12.17
C ASP A 160 -10.68 -10.12 11.32
N LYS A 161 -11.83 -10.75 11.62
CA LYS A 161 -12.30 -11.94 10.87
C LYS A 161 -12.41 -11.70 9.37
N ARG A 162 -12.79 -10.48 8.98
CA ARG A 162 -12.94 -10.13 7.58
C ARG A 162 -11.55 -10.01 6.94
N THR A 163 -10.52 -9.58 7.69
CA THR A 163 -9.15 -9.44 7.19
C THR A 163 -8.62 -10.82 6.84
N PHE A 164 -8.78 -11.78 7.76
CA PHE A 164 -8.45 -13.18 7.48
C PHE A 164 -9.22 -13.71 6.28
N GLY A 165 -10.53 -13.44 6.19
CA GLY A 165 -11.35 -13.85 5.05
C GLY A 165 -10.86 -13.30 3.70
N PHE A 166 -10.50 -12.01 3.63
CA PHE A 166 -10.00 -11.38 2.40
C PHE A 166 -8.70 -12.04 1.90
N PHE A 167 -7.80 -12.39 2.81
CA PHE A 167 -6.54 -13.06 2.49
C PHE A 167 -6.65 -14.60 2.49
N ASN A 168 -7.85 -15.17 2.44
CA ASN A 168 -8.09 -16.63 2.46
C ASN A 168 -7.40 -17.36 3.62
N GLU A 169 -7.36 -16.74 4.80
CA GLU A 169 -6.66 -17.21 6.00
C GLU A 169 -5.15 -17.48 5.79
N ASN A 170 -4.56 -16.93 4.71
CA ASN A 170 -3.14 -17.10 4.39
C ASN A 170 -2.26 -16.18 5.24
N VAL A 171 -2.10 -16.55 6.51
CA VAL A 171 -1.20 -15.84 7.44
C VAL A 171 0.24 -16.30 7.19
N VAL A 172 1.05 -15.40 6.63
CA VAL A 172 2.47 -15.69 6.34
C VAL A 172 3.35 -15.58 7.58
N SER A 173 3.09 -14.59 8.44
CA SER A 173 3.85 -14.36 9.67
C SER A 173 3.00 -13.59 10.67
N GLU A 174 3.15 -13.93 11.95
CA GLU A 174 2.55 -13.23 13.07
C GLU A 174 3.63 -12.91 14.10
N TYR A 175 3.66 -11.65 14.55
CA TYR A 175 4.52 -11.20 15.65
C TYR A 175 3.66 -10.34 16.58
N ARG A 176 3.36 -10.90 17.76
CA ARG A 176 2.39 -10.40 18.71
C ARG A 176 3.02 -9.41 19.68
N HIS A 177 2.16 -8.64 20.35
CA HIS A 177 2.60 -7.70 21.37
C HIS A 177 3.32 -8.39 22.54
N GLU A 178 2.84 -9.57 22.96
CA GLU A 178 3.47 -10.35 24.03
C GLU A 178 4.90 -10.77 23.68
N GLU A 179 5.15 -11.11 22.41
CA GLU A 179 6.47 -11.45 21.90
C GLU A 179 7.37 -10.20 21.83
N ALA A 180 6.84 -9.07 21.34
CA ALA A 180 7.56 -7.79 21.34
C ALA A 180 8.01 -7.38 22.76
N VAL A 181 7.12 -7.52 23.74
CA VAL A 181 7.43 -7.24 25.15
C VAL A 181 8.50 -8.21 25.69
N ALA A 182 8.43 -9.50 25.34
CA ALA A 182 9.42 -10.49 25.75
C ALA A 182 10.81 -10.21 25.16
N ASP A 183 10.87 -9.71 23.92
CA ASP A 183 12.10 -9.38 23.20
C ASP A 183 12.66 -7.99 23.56
N GLY A 184 11.91 -7.18 24.32
CA GLY A 184 12.30 -5.83 24.75
C GLY A 184 12.25 -4.80 23.63
N VAL A 185 11.36 -5.00 22.65
CA VAL A 185 11.13 -4.13 21.48
C VAL A 185 9.86 -3.29 21.67
#